data_AF-A0A950ZU72-F1
#
_entry.id   AF-A0A950ZU72-F1
#
_cell.length_a   1.000
_cell.length_b   1.000
_cell.length_c   1.000
_cell.angle_alpha   90.00
_cell.angle_beta   90.00
_cell.angle_gamma   90.00
#
_symmetry.space_group_name_H-M   'P 1'
#
loop_
_entity.id
_entity.type
_entity.pdbx_description
1 polymer ?
#
loop_
_entity_poly.entity_id
_entity_poly.type
_entity_poly.pdbx_seq_one_letter_code
_entity_poly.pdbx_strand_id
1 'polypeptide(L)'
;MKASRWYVLLAAAALVLTTLPASAAPADQANLDRASTLKIALSTQIQDPTNLNLYAPGVDRSIGLHQIVYEYLFYNNLETGEFIPWLAESYQYSPDYTSLSVKLRDGVTWNDGQPFTADDVVFTYDLLKNNTGMVWAEETNNNVASVEKIDNLNVRFNLKMANPHFHLIREAFPAVGIWGG
;
A
#
# COMPACT_ATOMS: atom_id res chain seq x y z
N MET A 1 -88.55 -8.73 12.49
CA MET A 1 -88.82 -8.40 11.07
C MET A 1 -87.85 -7.31 10.63
N LYS A 2 -87.09 -7.56 9.55
CA LYS A 2 -86.53 -6.64 8.51
C LYS A 2 -86.17 -5.19 8.93
N ALA A 3 -85.06 -4.57 8.52
CA ALA A 3 -84.04 -4.84 7.52
C ALA A 3 -82.86 -3.85 7.73
N SER A 4 -81.76 -4.16 7.06
CA SER A 4 -80.49 -3.43 6.97
C SER A 4 -80.57 -2.03 6.36
N ARG A 5 -79.58 -1.18 6.68
CA ARG A 5 -78.96 -0.23 5.73
C ARG A 5 -77.62 0.28 6.26
N TRP A 6 -76.66 0.36 5.35
CA TRP A 6 -75.24 0.63 5.57
C TRP A 6 -74.95 2.13 5.34
N TYR A 7 -74.06 2.71 6.14
CA TYR A 7 -73.32 3.92 5.74
C TYR A 7 -71.85 3.76 6.17
N VAL A 8 -70.99 3.81 5.15
CA VAL A 8 -69.54 3.93 5.23
C VAL A 8 -69.21 5.41 5.47
N LEU A 9 -68.42 5.76 6.49
CA LEU A 9 -67.68 7.02 6.54
C LEU A 9 -66.31 6.85 7.23
N LEU A 10 -65.29 6.78 6.37
CA LEU A 10 -63.95 7.41 6.42
C LEU A 10 -63.10 7.28 7.69
N ALA A 11 -62.16 6.32 7.66
CA ALA A 11 -60.96 6.34 8.48
C ALA A 11 -59.91 7.28 7.83
N ALA A 12 -59.55 8.35 8.53
CA ALA A 12 -58.40 9.18 8.17
C ALA A 12 -57.11 8.50 8.69
N ALA A 13 -56.45 7.72 7.84
CA ALA A 13 -55.12 7.20 8.13
C ALA A 13 -54.08 8.30 7.84
N ALA A 14 -53.49 8.86 8.89
CA ALA A 14 -52.35 9.76 8.77
C ALA A 14 -51.14 8.97 8.24
N LEU A 15 -50.77 9.24 7.00
CA LEU A 15 -49.59 8.67 6.36
C LEU A 15 -48.35 9.36 6.95
N VAL A 16 -47.69 8.71 7.91
CA VAL A 16 -46.36 9.13 8.38
C VAL A 16 -45.38 8.81 7.27
N LEU A 17 -44.97 9.84 6.53
CA LEU A 17 -43.96 9.76 5.49
C LEU A 17 -42.59 9.56 6.16
N THR A 18 -42.18 8.30 6.33
CA THR A 18 -40.82 7.98 6.77
C THR A 18 -39.87 8.37 5.64
N THR A 19 -39.11 9.45 5.84
CA THR A 19 -38.02 9.81 4.94
C THR A 19 -36.96 8.72 5.03
N LEU A 20 -36.96 7.82 4.05
CA LEU A 20 -35.82 6.94 3.81
C LEU A 20 -34.57 7.83 3.67
N PRO A 21 -33.45 7.53 4.34
CA PRO A 21 -32.21 8.23 4.06
C PRO A 21 -31.91 8.05 2.58
N ALA A 22 -31.77 9.17 1.87
CA ALA A 22 -31.40 9.19 0.47
C ALA A 22 -30.16 8.31 0.31
N SER A 23 -30.31 7.21 -0.45
CA SER A 23 -29.18 6.47 -0.96
C SER A 23 -28.24 7.50 -1.58
N ALA A 24 -27.04 7.64 -1.03
CA ALA A 24 -26.02 8.48 -1.61
C ALA A 24 -25.89 8.03 -3.07
N ALA A 25 -26.23 8.93 -3.99
CA ALA A 25 -26.02 8.67 -5.41
C ALA A 25 -24.56 8.25 -5.60
N PRO A 26 -24.27 7.29 -6.50
CA PRO A 26 -22.88 7.04 -6.88
C PRO A 26 -22.28 8.38 -7.26
N ALA A 27 -21.13 8.72 -6.66
CA ALA A 27 -20.40 9.93 -6.96
C ALA A 27 -20.38 10.08 -8.49
N ASP A 28 -20.83 11.26 -8.98
CA ASP A 28 -20.83 11.57 -10.40
C ASP A 28 -19.52 11.06 -10.99
N GLN A 29 -19.61 10.12 -11.92
CA GLN A 29 -18.46 9.78 -12.74
C GLN A 29 -18.13 11.09 -13.46
N ALA A 30 -17.20 11.86 -12.91
CA ALA A 30 -16.64 13.01 -13.57
C ALA A 30 -16.42 12.60 -15.03
N ASN A 31 -16.88 13.42 -15.98
CA ASN A 31 -16.72 13.15 -17.39
C ASN A 31 -15.22 13.29 -17.72
N LEU A 32 -14.44 12.29 -17.31
CA LEU A 32 -13.00 12.23 -17.45
C LEU A 32 -12.72 12.06 -18.94
N ASP A 33 -11.88 12.94 -19.48
CA ASP A 33 -11.46 12.83 -20.87
C ASP A 33 -10.85 11.45 -21.12
N ARG A 34 -11.44 10.70 -22.06
CA ARG A 34 -11.02 9.33 -22.35
C ARG A 34 -9.59 9.30 -22.90
N ALA A 35 -9.16 10.35 -23.61
CA ALA A 35 -7.82 10.42 -24.19
C ALA A 35 -6.72 10.56 -23.12
N SER A 36 -7.01 11.20 -21.99
CA SER A 36 -6.06 11.41 -20.88
C SER A 36 -6.28 10.48 -19.68
N THR A 37 -7.21 9.52 -19.77
CA THR A 37 -7.60 8.67 -18.63
C THR A 37 -7.40 7.21 -18.96
N LEU A 38 -6.50 6.54 -18.23
CA LEU A 38 -6.38 5.09 -18.23
C LEU A 38 -7.39 4.49 -17.24
N LYS A 39 -8.30 3.65 -17.74
CA LYS A 39 -9.24 2.88 -16.91
C LYS A 39 -8.70 1.47 -16.72
N ILE A 40 -8.42 1.10 -15.48
CA ILE A 40 -7.89 -0.22 -15.11
C ILE A 40 -8.99 -0.98 -14.38
N ALA A 41 -9.26 -2.21 -14.85
CA ALA A 41 -10.13 -3.13 -14.14
C ALA A 41 -9.29 -3.90 -13.10
N LEU A 42 -9.77 -3.93 -11.86
CA LEU A 42 -9.13 -4.65 -10.76
C LEU A 42 -9.87 -5.95 -10.48
N SER A 43 -9.19 -6.93 -9.90
CA SER A 43 -9.77 -8.25 -9.58
C SER A 43 -10.87 -8.17 -8.53
N THR A 44 -10.75 -7.23 -7.58
CA THR A 44 -11.75 -6.96 -6.55
C THR A 44 -11.85 -5.47 -6.27
N GLN A 45 -12.86 -5.06 -5.50
CA GLN A 45 -13.01 -3.69 -5.04
C GLN A 45 -12.02 -3.40 -3.91
N ILE A 46 -11.40 -2.21 -3.95
CA ILE A 46 -10.57 -1.69 -2.86
C ILE A 46 -11.48 -1.42 -1.65
N GLN A 47 -11.20 -2.09 -0.52
CA GLN A 47 -12.03 -2.04 0.67
C GLN A 47 -12.07 -0.66 1.33
N ASP A 48 -10.92 0.00 1.41
CA ASP A 48 -10.77 1.36 1.93
C ASP A 48 -9.83 2.16 1.03
N PRO A 49 -10.36 2.83 -0.02
CA PRO A 49 -9.54 3.60 -0.96
C PRO A 49 -8.97 4.89 -0.37
N THR A 50 -9.39 5.27 0.85
CA THR A 50 -8.90 6.49 1.51
C THR A 50 -7.65 6.24 2.36
N ASN A 51 -7.43 4.98 2.75
CA ASN A 51 -6.33 4.60 3.61
C ASN A 51 -5.07 4.26 2.79
N LEU A 52 -4.28 5.29 2.52
CA LEU A 52 -2.96 5.21 1.89
C LEU A 52 -1.84 5.06 2.92
N ASN A 53 -2.05 4.28 3.99
CA ASN A 53 -0.96 3.88 4.89
C ASN A 53 -0.64 2.41 4.66
N LEU A 54 0.49 2.11 4.00
CA LEU A 54 0.94 0.76 3.69
C LEU A 54 1.13 -0.14 4.92
N TYR A 55 1.46 0.45 6.07
CA TYR A 55 1.77 -0.25 7.30
C TYR A 55 0.55 -0.49 8.20
N ALA A 56 -0.60 0.11 7.85
CA ALA A 56 -1.82 -0.06 8.63
C ALA A 56 -2.45 -1.45 8.37
N PRO A 57 -2.69 -2.26 9.42
CA PRO A 57 -3.27 -3.58 9.28
C PRO A 57 -4.75 -3.53 8.87
N GLY A 58 -5.29 -4.65 8.40
CA GLY A 58 -6.72 -4.85 8.19
C GLY A 58 -7.28 -4.38 6.84
N VAL A 59 -6.46 -3.80 5.96
CA VAL A 59 -6.86 -3.43 4.60
C VAL A 59 -5.85 -3.98 3.61
N ASP A 60 -6.31 -4.77 2.65
CA ASP A 60 -5.47 -5.20 1.53
C ASP A 60 -5.34 -4.08 0.48
N ARG A 61 -4.11 -3.71 0.16
CA ARG A 61 -3.74 -2.68 -0.83
C ARG A 61 -3.00 -3.27 -2.03
N SER A 62 -2.85 -4.59 -2.07
CA SER A 62 -2.19 -5.33 -3.14
C SER A 62 -3.02 -5.42 -4.43
N ILE A 63 -4.17 -4.74 -4.50
CA ILE A 63 -5.13 -4.74 -5.60
C ILE A 63 -4.96 -3.44 -6.44
N GLY A 64 -3.72 -3.11 -6.81
CA GLY A 64 -3.40 -1.95 -7.67
C GLY A 64 -3.20 -0.60 -6.98
N LEU A 65 -3.70 -0.40 -5.75
CA LEU A 65 -3.55 0.88 -5.05
C LEU A 65 -2.10 1.16 -4.63
N HIS A 66 -1.37 0.15 -4.14
CA HIS A 66 0.03 0.35 -3.77
C HIS A 66 0.91 0.71 -4.97
N GLN A 67 0.59 0.18 -6.16
CA GLN A 67 1.40 0.36 -7.39
C GLN A 67 1.41 1.80 -7.90
N ILE A 68 0.41 2.61 -7.52
CA ILE A 68 0.30 4.00 -7.97
C ILE A 68 0.76 5.01 -6.91
N VAL A 69 1.01 4.57 -5.67
CA VAL A 69 1.37 5.45 -4.54
C VAL A 69 2.80 5.23 -4.07
N TYR A 70 3.29 3.98 -4.07
CA TYR A 70 4.59 3.64 -3.49
C TYR A 70 5.53 3.06 -4.53
N GLU A 71 6.79 3.49 -4.42
CA GLU A 71 7.89 2.95 -5.19
C GLU A 71 8.81 2.12 -4.28
N TYR A 72 9.46 1.12 -4.87
CA TYR A 72 10.37 0.20 -4.19
C TYR A 72 11.83 0.51 -4.55
N LEU A 73 12.79 -0.01 -3.78
CA LEU A 73 14.21 0.12 -4.10
C LEU A 73 14.56 -0.63 -5.40
N PHE A 74 13.94 -1.79 -5.61
CA PHE A 74 14.18 -2.65 -6.76
C PHE A 74 12.87 -3.34 -7.21
N TYR A 75 12.85 -3.74 -8.48
CA TYR A 75 11.88 -4.66 -9.04
C TYR A 75 12.51 -6.03 -9.25
N ASN A 76 11.81 -7.10 -8.92
CA ASN A 76 12.22 -8.47 -9.23
C ASN A 76 11.38 -8.99 -10.39
N ASN A 77 11.98 -9.15 -11.57
CA ASN A 77 11.33 -9.79 -12.70
C ASN A 77 11.34 -11.29 -12.49
N LEU A 78 10.19 -11.87 -12.15
CA LEU A 78 10.09 -13.29 -11.81
C LEU A 78 10.17 -14.21 -13.04
N GLU A 79 9.99 -13.67 -14.26
CA GLU A 79 10.13 -14.42 -15.52
C GLU A 79 11.61 -14.61 -15.87
N THR A 80 12.39 -13.53 -15.79
CA THR A 80 13.82 -13.55 -16.18
C THR A 80 14.75 -13.80 -15.00
N GLY A 81 14.27 -13.63 -13.77
CA GLY A 81 15.09 -13.61 -12.55
C GLY A 81 15.90 -12.31 -12.38
N GLU A 82 15.64 -11.28 -13.20
CA GLU A 82 16.39 -10.02 -13.14
C GLU A 82 15.95 -9.15 -11.97
N PHE A 83 16.94 -8.63 -11.24
CA PHE A 83 16.71 -7.63 -10.20
C PHE A 83 17.02 -6.24 -10.73
N ILE A 84 15.96 -5.49 -11.02
CA ILE A 84 15.97 -4.23 -11.76
C ILE A 84 16.07 -3.06 -10.77
N PRO A 85 17.11 -2.20 -10.87
CA PRO A 85 17.24 -1.00 -10.06
C PRO A 85 16.07 -0.02 -10.23
N TRP A 86 15.54 0.51 -9.12
CA TRP A 86 14.53 1.56 -9.10
C TRP A 86 14.94 2.72 -8.19
N LEU A 87 14.39 2.89 -6.98
CA LEU A 87 14.84 3.92 -6.03
C LEU A 87 16.28 3.68 -5.52
N ALA A 88 16.81 2.48 -5.72
CA ALA A 88 18.22 2.17 -5.51
C ALA A 88 18.90 1.79 -6.84
N GLU A 89 20.19 2.08 -6.93
CA GLU A 89 21.04 1.77 -8.08
C GLU A 89 21.70 0.40 -7.97
N SER A 90 22.06 -0.02 -6.75
CA SER A 90 22.80 -1.26 -6.51
C SER A 90 22.74 -1.70 -5.05
N TYR A 91 23.04 -2.96 -4.80
CA TYR A 91 23.27 -3.51 -3.46
C TYR A 91 24.53 -4.38 -3.44
N GLN A 92 25.14 -4.54 -2.26
CA GLN A 92 26.31 -5.39 -2.06
C GLN A 92 26.28 -6.05 -0.68
N TYR A 93 26.40 -7.38 -0.66
CA TYR A 93 26.55 -8.14 0.58
C TYR A 93 27.96 -8.05 1.16
N SER A 94 28.07 -8.09 2.48
CA SER A 94 29.35 -8.41 3.13
C SER A 94 29.74 -9.87 2.85
N PRO A 95 31.05 -10.22 2.93
CA PRO A 95 31.53 -11.56 2.63
C PRO A 95 30.91 -12.69 3.48
N ASP A 96 30.45 -12.35 4.69
CA ASP A 96 29.81 -13.26 5.64
C ASP A 96 28.27 -13.20 5.59
N TYR A 97 27.70 -12.42 4.67
CA TYR A 97 26.26 -12.20 4.49
C TYR A 97 25.53 -11.68 5.74
N THR A 98 26.23 -11.02 6.66
CA THR A 98 25.63 -10.42 7.86
C THR A 98 25.21 -8.96 7.65
N SER A 99 25.59 -8.36 6.53
CA SER A 99 25.13 -7.03 6.15
C SER A 99 24.91 -6.88 4.65
N LEU A 100 24.04 -5.94 4.28
CA LEU A 100 23.73 -5.55 2.91
C LEU A 100 23.84 -4.03 2.79
N SER A 101 24.79 -3.55 1.98
CA SER A 101 24.89 -2.13 1.63
C SER A 101 24.05 -1.82 0.40
N VAL A 102 23.31 -0.72 0.41
CA VAL A 102 22.45 -0.29 -0.69
C VAL A 102 22.79 1.15 -1.05
N LYS A 103 22.99 1.39 -2.35
CA LYS A 103 23.19 2.71 -2.93
C LYS A 103 21.87 3.21 -3.51
N LEU A 104 21.33 4.27 -2.93
CA LEU A 104 20.12 4.97 -3.37
C LEU A 104 20.40 5.77 -4.65
N ARG A 105 19.36 5.97 -5.45
CA ARG A 105 19.41 6.78 -6.66
C ARG A 105 19.49 8.26 -6.30
N ASP A 106 20.43 8.96 -6.94
CA ASP A 106 20.56 10.41 -6.78
C ASP A 106 19.45 11.18 -7.53
N GLY A 107 19.11 12.36 -7.01
CA GLY A 107 18.14 13.26 -7.64
C GLY A 107 16.67 12.83 -7.53
N VAL A 108 16.35 11.84 -6.68
CA VAL A 108 14.97 11.47 -6.38
C VAL A 108 14.37 12.44 -5.36
N THR A 109 13.12 12.83 -5.59
CA THR A 109 12.34 13.69 -4.70
C THR A 109 10.99 13.08 -4.42
N TRP A 110 10.52 13.24 -3.19
CA TRP A 110 9.13 13.08 -2.82
C TRP A 110 8.25 14.05 -3.60
N ASN A 111 6.94 13.77 -3.65
CA ASN A 111 5.97 14.56 -4.40
C ASN A 111 5.76 15.99 -3.82
N ASP A 112 6.22 16.24 -2.60
CA ASP A 112 6.24 17.56 -1.96
C ASP A 112 7.53 18.35 -2.24
N GLY A 113 8.47 17.76 -3.00
CA GLY A 113 9.74 18.34 -3.38
C GLY A 113 10.89 18.08 -2.41
N GLN A 114 10.67 17.40 -1.29
CA GLN A 114 11.77 16.99 -0.41
C GLN A 114 12.64 15.92 -1.07
N PRO A 115 13.98 15.95 -0.90
CA PRO A 115 14.84 14.91 -1.44
C PRO A 115 14.57 13.57 -0.74
N PHE A 116 14.56 12.48 -1.50
CA PHE A 116 14.56 11.12 -0.96
C PHE A 116 15.99 10.73 -0.60
N THR A 117 16.21 10.28 0.65
CA THR A 117 17.56 10.01 1.18
C THR A 117 17.60 8.78 2.08
N ALA A 118 18.82 8.43 2.50
CA ALA A 118 19.06 7.40 3.50
C ALA A 118 18.29 7.63 4.82
N ASP A 119 17.96 8.87 5.18
CA ASP A 119 17.19 9.17 6.39
C ASP A 119 15.76 8.58 6.31
N ASP A 120 15.15 8.59 5.12
CA ASP A 120 13.81 8.04 4.90
C ASP A 120 13.79 6.51 5.09
N VAL A 121 14.85 5.85 4.62
CA VAL A 121 15.03 4.41 4.78
C VAL A 121 15.24 4.07 6.25
N VAL A 122 16.17 4.74 6.94
CA VAL A 122 16.41 4.50 8.38
C VAL A 122 15.14 4.74 9.19
N PHE A 123 14.44 5.86 8.95
CA PHE A 123 13.17 6.17 9.59
C PHE A 123 12.13 5.06 9.41
N THR A 124 11.98 4.54 8.19
CA THR A 124 11.01 3.49 7.88
C THR A 124 11.27 2.22 8.67
N TYR A 125 12.54 1.79 8.76
CA TYR A 125 12.90 0.58 9.49
C TYR A 125 12.82 0.79 11.01
N ASP A 126 13.19 1.96 11.53
CA ASP A 126 13.01 2.30 12.93
C ASP A 126 11.51 2.35 13.31
N LEU A 127 10.66 2.89 12.44
CA LEU A 127 9.21 2.89 12.62
C LEU A 127 8.68 1.46 12.76
N LEU A 128 9.02 0.56 11.83
CA LEU A 128 8.57 -0.83 11.85
C LEU A 128 9.06 -1.59 13.09
N LYS A 129 10.33 -1.42 13.45
CA LYS A 129 10.91 -2.09 14.62
C LYS A 129 10.27 -1.65 15.93
N ASN A 130 9.90 -0.38 16.03
CA ASN A 130 9.27 0.18 17.23
C ASN A 130 7.74 -0.07 17.31
N ASN A 131 7.12 -0.59 16.25
CA ASN A 131 5.66 -0.77 16.17
C ASN A 131 5.29 -2.16 15.64
N THR A 132 5.35 -3.18 16.51
CA THR A 132 5.10 -4.58 16.15
C THR A 132 3.70 -4.89 15.60
N GLY A 133 2.72 -4.00 15.79
CA GLY A 133 1.37 -4.13 15.24
C GLY A 133 1.23 -3.70 13.76
N MET A 134 2.29 -3.14 13.17
CA MET A 134 2.29 -2.75 11.76
C MET A 134 2.51 -3.95 10.84
N VAL A 135 1.95 -3.85 9.63
CA VAL A 135 2.27 -4.80 8.55
C VAL A 135 3.79 -4.78 8.32
N TRP A 136 4.40 -5.96 8.13
CA TRP A 136 5.84 -6.17 7.92
C TRP A 136 6.77 -5.90 9.12
N ALA A 137 6.25 -5.40 10.24
CA ALA A 137 7.05 -5.17 11.44
C ALA A 137 7.66 -6.47 11.99
N GLU A 138 6.91 -7.57 11.97
CA GLU A 138 7.41 -8.88 12.42
C GLU A 138 8.56 -9.37 11.54
N GLU A 139 8.38 -9.39 10.21
CA GLU A 139 9.39 -9.90 9.29
C GLU A 139 10.64 -9.01 9.29
N THR A 140 10.46 -7.69 9.38
CA THR A 140 11.57 -6.74 9.60
C THR A 140 12.32 -7.06 10.88
N ASN A 141 11.61 -7.27 11.98
CA ASN A 141 12.22 -7.64 13.25
C ASN A 141 12.91 -9.01 13.20
N ASN A 142 12.46 -9.96 12.39
CA ASN A 142 13.09 -11.27 12.28
C ASN A 142 14.40 -11.23 11.47
N ASN A 143 14.51 -10.34 10.48
CA ASN A 143 15.65 -10.31 9.56
C ASN A 143 16.66 -9.19 9.84
N VAL A 144 16.19 -8.01 10.27
CA VAL A 144 17.01 -6.78 10.33
C VAL A 144 17.38 -6.44 11.78
N ALA A 145 18.67 -6.45 12.08
CA ALA A 145 19.24 -6.05 13.36
C ALA A 145 19.31 -4.52 13.51
N SER A 146 19.73 -3.80 12.47
CA SER A 146 19.68 -2.33 12.41
C SER A 146 19.80 -1.84 10.96
N VAL A 147 19.45 -0.59 10.72
CA VAL A 147 19.68 0.10 9.46
C VAL A 147 20.47 1.37 9.76
N GLU A 148 21.57 1.56 9.07
CA GLU A 148 22.51 2.66 9.33
C GLU A 148 22.65 3.53 8.09
N LYS A 149 22.57 4.84 8.31
CA LYS A 149 22.96 5.84 7.32
C LYS A 149 24.48 5.92 7.27
N ILE A 150 25.07 5.57 6.13
CA ILE A 150 26.51 5.77 5.87
C ILE A 150 26.73 7.20 5.34
N ASP A 151 25.90 7.61 4.38
CA ASP A 151 25.77 8.97 3.89
C ASP A 151 24.34 9.18 3.31
N ASN A 152 24.08 10.30 2.64
CA ASN A 152 22.75 10.61 2.11
C ASN A 152 22.21 9.60 1.09
N LEU A 153 23.07 8.88 0.38
CA LEU A 153 22.70 7.93 -0.67
C LEU A 153 23.17 6.51 -0.38
N ASN A 154 23.83 6.25 0.75
CA ASN A 154 24.31 4.92 1.12
C ASN A 154 23.73 4.49 2.46
N VAL A 155 23.07 3.34 2.45
CA VAL A 155 22.43 2.72 3.62
C VAL A 155 23.03 1.34 3.84
N ARG A 156 23.29 0.96 5.10
CA ARG A 156 23.71 -0.39 5.48
C ARG A 156 22.64 -1.07 6.32
N PHE A 157 22.16 -2.20 5.84
CA PHE A 157 21.33 -3.13 6.60
C PHE A 157 22.23 -4.11 7.34
N ASN A 158 22.17 -4.12 8.67
CA ASN A 158 22.77 -5.18 9.47
C ASN A 158 21.71 -6.25 9.74
N LEU A 159 22.04 -7.50 9.45
CA LEU A 159 21.11 -8.63 9.52
C LEU A 159 21.25 -9.35 10.86
N LYS A 160 20.17 -9.97 11.33
CA LYS A 160 20.19 -10.75 12.59
C LYS A 160 21.01 -12.04 12.48
N MET A 161 21.14 -12.56 11.28
CA MET A 161 21.94 -13.74 10.96
C MET A 161 22.43 -13.65 9.51
N ALA A 162 23.43 -14.47 9.17
CA ALA A 162 23.91 -14.57 7.79
C ALA A 162 22.75 -14.95 6.86
N ASN A 163 22.43 -14.10 5.89
CA ASN A 163 21.34 -14.32 4.95
C ASN A 163 21.73 -13.87 3.52
N PRO A 164 22.16 -14.80 2.65
CA PRO A 164 22.58 -14.48 1.28
C PRO A 164 21.41 -14.15 0.33
N HIS A 165 20.16 -14.30 0.78
CA HIS A 165 18.96 -14.03 -0.04
C HIS A 165 18.09 -12.90 0.53
N PHE A 166 18.55 -12.15 1.54
CA PHE A 166 17.76 -11.07 2.18
C PHE A 166 17.09 -10.10 1.19
N HIS A 167 17.73 -9.75 0.07
CA HIS A 167 17.19 -8.88 -0.98
C HIS A 167 15.92 -9.43 -1.68
N LEU A 168 15.61 -10.72 -1.49
CA LEU A 168 14.42 -11.37 -2.05
C LEU A 168 13.26 -11.46 -1.03
N ILE A 169 13.49 -11.11 0.24
CA ILE A 169 12.45 -11.13 1.28
C ILE A 169 11.66 -9.82 1.18
N ARG A 170 10.65 -9.78 0.32
CA ARG A 170 9.83 -8.58 0.03
C ARG A 170 9.28 -7.91 1.30
N GLU A 171 8.93 -8.70 2.30
CA GLU A 171 8.34 -8.21 3.55
C GLU A 171 9.38 -7.60 4.51
N ALA A 172 10.69 -7.77 4.28
CA ALA A 172 11.76 -7.14 5.07
C ALA A 172 12.71 -6.28 4.24
N PHE A 173 12.70 -6.40 2.91
CA PHE A 173 13.49 -5.62 1.98
C PHE A 173 12.58 -5.00 0.91
N PRO A 174 12.74 -3.70 0.56
CA PRO A 174 11.78 -3.00 -0.28
C PRO A 174 12.03 -3.34 -1.76
N ALA A 175 11.72 -4.57 -2.15
CA ALA A 175 11.75 -5.04 -3.53
C ALA A 175 10.41 -5.69 -3.89
N VAL A 176 9.86 -5.36 -5.05
CA VAL A 176 8.54 -5.88 -5.49
C VAL A 176 8.67 -6.76 -6.72
N GLY A 177 7.96 -7.89 -6.70
CA GLY A 177 7.89 -8.79 -7.84
C GLY A 177 7.04 -8.21 -8.97
N ILE A 178 7.59 -8.20 -10.18
CA ILE A 178 6.84 -8.07 -11.42
C ILE A 178 6.53 -9.49 -11.89
N TRP A 179 5.25 -9.81 -11.96
CA TRP A 179 4.79 -11.09 -12.48
C TRP A 179 4.90 -11.07 -14.01
N GLY A 180 5.59 -12.06 -14.57
CA GLY A 180 5.51 -12.36 -16.00
C GLY A 180 4.08 -12.75 -16.35
N GLY A 181 3.56 -12.17 -17.43
CA GLY A 181 2.26 -12.53 -18.00
C GLY A 181 2.40 -13.60 -19.07
#